data_AF-A0A7R8VGP3-F1
#
_entry.id   AF-A0A7R8VGP3-F1
#
_cell.length_a   1.000
_cell.length_b   1.000
_cell.length_c   1.000
_cell.angle_alpha   90.00
_cell.angle_beta   90.00
_cell.angle_gamma   90.00
#
_symmetry.space_group_name_H-M   'P 1'
#
loop_
_entity.id
_entity.type
_entity.pdbx_description
1 polymer ?
#
loop_
_entity_poly.entity_id
_entity_poly.type
_entity_poly.pdbx_seq_one_letter_code
_entity_poly.pdbx_strand_id
1 'polypeptide(L)'
;MFISFATVKRQLLRYQSSITGLFPVLSTDEKLASVRDSLYCAAAVWSLYQAYRSGKRIDDDRGKSYELGQSAVKCMRGILECWIKQAPRIELFKINQCNKHALHCKFHLVTGDVVYEDEEYPHLQIDVVSLYLLFLVQMITSGLQIIYTQDEVAFVQNLVYYVERAYRTPDYGMWERGSKYNDGTPEIHASSIGMAKSALEAINGCNLFGEKGASWSVIFVDIDAHNRNRSIFETLLPRESSSKGVDAALIPTISFPAFATHEEVLAVETKANVIRRLKGLYGFKRFNRDGYKSKLEDTTSKYYRNGETKRKCSCISMEGEWKTTLNTPDRDQPPNLPIFGSLVYYESSALDHAATKAAMSHAPNSARHLFVATDPVIPMYFCVGEDSVEFEKQEPGSQLRQASEEGSGGKGGMFLWNQAMLVIAQLLTGGLLHINELDPIRRYLPSYNRPRKGGRYSAFQQGTATDLVVQIVLIAESMRLQAMMATYGIQTQTPHEVEPVQIWSSNELVKVYKYLGVNAKLNLRGRPLRPVGALGTSKVSVYRVCGMTVLCYPLIFEVSEFYLYRDMALLIDDIKTELQFVGKYWRLSGRPTVCLLIREEHMR
;
A
#
# COMPACT_ATOMS: atom_id res chain seq x y z
N MET A 1 0.74 27.15 17.49
CA MET A 1 -0.04 26.23 18.34
C MET A 1 0.62 24.87 18.21
N PHE A 2 1.38 24.42 19.21
CA PHE A 2 2.07 23.13 19.12
C PHE A 2 1.07 22.02 19.45
N ILE A 3 0.95 20.99 18.60
CA ILE A 3 0.31 19.74 19.02
C ILE A 3 1.08 19.26 20.23
N SER A 4 0.38 19.21 21.36
CA SER A 4 0.93 18.64 22.57
C SER A 4 0.57 17.16 22.61
N PHE A 5 1.43 16.34 23.22
CA PHE A 5 1.07 15.01 23.70
C PHE A 5 -0.32 14.95 24.35
N ALA A 6 -0.74 16.02 25.03
CA ALA A 6 -2.06 16.11 25.65
C ALA A 6 -3.22 16.12 24.63
N THR A 7 -3.05 16.73 23.46
CA THR A 7 -4.06 16.73 22.38
C THR A 7 -4.24 15.33 21.81
N VAL A 8 -3.16 14.63 21.44
CA VAL A 8 -3.23 13.24 20.95
C VAL A 8 -3.77 12.30 22.04
N LYS A 9 -3.43 12.55 23.30
CA LYS A 9 -3.96 11.76 24.43
C LYS A 9 -5.47 11.93 24.60
N ARG A 10 -5.98 13.17 24.49
CA ARG A 10 -7.43 13.45 24.61
C ARG A 10 -8.24 13.01 23.40
N GLN A 11 -7.69 13.17 22.18
CA GLN A 11 -8.43 12.98 20.94
C GLN A 11 -8.32 11.57 20.36
N LEU A 12 -7.18 10.88 20.56
CA LEU A 12 -6.94 9.54 20.01
C LEU A 12 -6.78 8.50 21.11
N LEU A 13 -5.74 8.61 21.96
CA LEU A 13 -5.38 7.54 22.91
C LEU A 13 -6.48 7.21 23.92
N ARG A 14 -7.30 8.20 24.30
CA ARG A 14 -8.47 8.00 25.18
C ARG A 14 -9.43 6.92 24.66
N TYR A 15 -9.55 6.78 23.34
CA TYR A 15 -10.49 5.86 22.71
C TYR A 15 -9.81 4.54 22.28
N GLN A 16 -8.53 4.35 22.60
CA GLN A 16 -7.85 3.09 22.31
C GLN A 16 -8.35 1.99 23.25
N SER A 17 -8.69 0.83 22.69
CA SER A 17 -9.06 -0.34 23.48
C SER A 17 -7.91 -0.81 24.39
N SER A 18 -8.21 -1.05 25.66
CA SER A 18 -7.23 -1.51 26.65
C SER A 18 -6.82 -2.97 26.46
N ILE A 19 -7.60 -3.77 25.72
CA ILE A 19 -7.29 -5.18 25.47
C ILE A 19 -6.58 -5.31 24.13
N THR A 20 -7.29 -5.05 23.04
CA THR A 20 -6.79 -5.25 21.67
C THR A 20 -5.91 -4.10 21.19
N GLY A 21 -6.03 -2.89 21.74
CA GLY A 21 -5.34 -1.72 21.20
C GLY A 21 -5.96 -1.14 19.92
N LEU A 22 -7.09 -1.67 19.46
CA LEU A 22 -7.82 -1.16 18.30
C LEU A 22 -8.54 0.16 18.59
N PHE A 23 -8.87 0.89 17.52
CA PHE A 23 -9.60 2.16 17.58
C PHE A 23 -10.98 2.04 16.92
N PRO A 24 -11.99 2.72 17.48
CA PRO A 24 -13.30 2.82 16.84
C PRO A 24 -13.27 3.76 15.63
N VAL A 25 -14.31 3.70 14.80
CA VAL A 25 -14.50 4.66 13.69
C VAL A 25 -14.92 6.03 14.23
N LEU A 26 -15.91 6.03 15.13
CA LEU A 26 -16.41 7.20 15.85
C LEU A 26 -16.07 7.07 17.33
N SER A 27 -15.72 8.17 17.98
CA SER A 27 -15.35 8.15 19.40
C SER A 27 -16.47 7.73 20.37
N THR A 28 -17.72 7.67 19.89
CA THR A 28 -18.89 7.18 20.63
C THR A 28 -19.12 5.69 20.46
N ASP A 29 -18.41 5.02 19.56
CA ASP A 29 -18.58 3.59 19.32
C ASP A 29 -17.79 2.78 20.34
N GLU A 30 -18.50 1.94 21.09
CA GLU A 30 -17.94 1.09 22.14
C GLU A 30 -17.77 -0.37 21.68
N LYS A 31 -18.31 -0.74 20.51
CA LYS A 31 -18.32 -2.13 20.04
C LYS A 31 -17.48 -2.34 18.78
N LEU A 32 -17.57 -1.45 17.79
CA LEU A 32 -16.98 -1.69 16.48
C LEU A 32 -15.61 -1.02 16.32
N ALA A 33 -14.61 -1.82 15.97
CA ALA A 33 -13.30 -1.37 15.52
C ALA A 33 -13.18 -1.50 14.01
N SER A 34 -12.41 -0.59 13.41
CA SER A 34 -12.07 -0.64 11.99
C SER A 34 -10.56 -0.69 11.81
N VAL A 35 -10.08 -1.64 11.01
CA VAL A 35 -8.64 -1.84 10.80
C VAL A 35 -8.02 -0.62 10.13
N ARG A 36 -8.64 -0.03 9.10
CA ARG A 36 -8.07 1.13 8.41
C ARG A 36 -7.94 2.35 9.34
N ASP A 37 -9.01 2.67 10.07
CA ASP A 37 -9.01 3.78 11.02
C ASP A 37 -7.98 3.54 12.12
N SER A 38 -7.88 2.31 12.62
CA SER A 38 -6.87 1.90 13.60
C SER A 38 -5.43 2.05 13.09
N LEU A 39 -5.18 1.72 11.82
CA LEU A 39 -3.88 1.89 11.16
C LEU A 39 -3.48 3.36 11.07
N TYR A 40 -4.40 4.23 10.65
CA TYR A 40 -4.12 5.66 10.57
C TYR A 40 -3.96 6.31 11.95
N CYS A 41 -4.76 5.90 12.94
CA CYS A 41 -4.58 6.33 14.34
C CYS A 41 -3.21 5.89 14.88
N ALA A 42 -2.80 4.65 14.63
CA ALA A 42 -1.48 4.15 14.99
C ALA A 42 -0.36 4.92 14.28
N ALA A 43 -0.54 5.24 13.00
CA ALA A 43 0.41 6.05 12.23
C ALA A 43 0.54 7.48 12.80
N ALA A 44 -0.55 8.11 13.23
CA ALA A 44 -0.52 9.41 13.87
C ALA A 44 0.21 9.40 15.23
N VAL A 45 -0.09 8.41 16.08
CA VAL A 45 0.60 8.20 17.37
C VAL A 45 2.09 7.92 17.15
N TRP A 46 2.42 7.09 16.16
CA TRP A 46 3.80 6.80 15.76
C TRP A 46 4.54 8.03 15.20
N SER A 47 3.85 8.87 14.43
CA SER A 47 4.43 10.11 13.88
C SER A 47 4.80 11.09 15.00
N LEU A 48 3.96 11.18 16.04
CA LEU A 48 4.27 11.94 17.24
C LEU A 48 5.44 11.31 18.02
N TYR A 49 5.48 9.98 18.14
CA TYR A 49 6.62 9.25 18.73
C TYR A 49 7.94 9.59 18.01
N GLN A 50 7.93 9.60 16.68
CA GLN A 50 9.09 9.95 15.86
C GLN A 50 9.52 11.39 16.09
N ALA A 51 8.58 12.34 16.14
CA ALA A 51 8.86 13.74 16.43
C ALA A 51 9.50 13.94 17.82
N TYR A 52 9.05 13.20 18.85
CA TYR A 52 9.68 13.21 20.18
C TYR A 52 11.06 12.55 20.20
N ARG A 53 11.30 11.55 19.34
CA ARG A 53 12.57 10.82 19.29
C ARG A 53 13.64 11.56 18.49
N SER A 54 13.29 12.18 17.37
CA SER A 54 14.19 12.96 16.52
C SER A 54 14.45 14.35 17.11
N GLY A 55 13.43 14.93 17.76
CA GLY A 55 13.50 16.22 18.41
C GLY A 55 14.35 16.20 19.67
N LYS A 56 15.66 16.45 19.53
CA LYS A 56 16.54 17.02 20.60
C LYS A 56 16.05 18.39 21.15
N ARG A 57 14.82 18.81 20.85
CA ARG A 57 14.27 20.17 21.00
C ARG A 57 12.89 20.23 21.67
N ILE A 58 12.28 19.10 22.00
CA ILE A 58 11.09 19.03 22.84
C ILE A 58 11.51 18.26 24.09
N ASP A 59 11.24 18.85 25.24
CA ASP A 59 11.58 18.43 26.62
C ASP A 59 11.90 16.93 26.85
N ASP A 60 12.86 16.64 27.74
CA ASP A 60 13.49 15.33 28.04
C ASP A 60 12.55 14.29 28.71
N ASP A 61 11.28 14.24 28.32
CA ASP A 61 10.30 13.28 28.80
C ASP A 61 10.36 11.98 27.98
N ARG A 62 11.44 11.21 28.15
CA ARG A 62 11.59 9.86 27.57
C ARG A 62 10.39 8.93 27.86
N GLY A 63 9.65 9.18 28.94
CA GLY A 63 8.43 8.44 29.28
C GLY A 63 7.29 8.62 28.27
N LYS A 64 7.07 9.86 27.79
CA LYS A 64 5.97 10.15 26.84
C LYS A 64 6.19 9.49 25.50
N SER A 65 7.44 9.51 24.99
CA SER A 65 7.77 8.83 23.73
C SER A 65 7.62 7.32 23.88
N TYR A 66 8.02 6.73 25.01
CA TYR A 66 7.82 5.30 25.25
C TYR A 66 6.33 4.92 25.28
N GLU A 67 5.48 5.69 25.96
CA GLU A 67 4.02 5.46 25.98
C GLU A 67 3.42 5.46 24.57
N LEU A 68 3.77 6.46 23.74
CA LEU A 68 3.30 6.55 22.36
C LEU A 68 3.76 5.36 21.50
N GLY A 69 5.04 4.99 21.63
CA GLY A 69 5.60 3.85 20.91
C GLY A 69 4.88 2.54 21.27
N GLN A 70 4.65 2.29 22.56
CA GLN A 70 3.93 1.10 23.03
C GLN A 70 2.46 1.09 22.61
N SER A 71 1.79 2.25 22.60
CA SER A 71 0.42 2.36 22.10
C SER A 71 0.30 2.00 20.62
N ALA A 72 1.22 2.48 19.78
CA ALA A 72 1.27 2.13 18.36
C ALA A 72 1.56 0.63 18.14
N VAL A 73 2.54 0.08 18.87
CA VAL A 73 2.85 -1.36 18.84
C VAL A 73 1.63 -2.19 19.24
N LYS A 74 0.92 -1.81 20.31
CA LYS A 74 -0.26 -2.52 20.78
C LYS A 74 -1.37 -2.55 19.73
N CYS A 75 -1.63 -1.44 19.05
CA CYS A 75 -2.61 -1.39 17.95
C CYS A 75 -2.22 -2.35 16.80
N MET A 76 -0.98 -2.29 16.33
CA MET A 76 -0.49 -3.15 15.24
C MET A 76 -0.50 -4.63 15.60
N ARG A 77 -0.25 -4.95 16.87
CA ARG A 77 -0.34 -6.33 17.40
C ARG A 77 -1.79 -6.79 17.54
N GLY A 78 -2.70 -5.93 17.99
CA GLY A 78 -4.12 -6.24 18.06
C GLY A 78 -4.71 -6.62 16.72
N ILE A 79 -4.37 -5.86 15.66
CA ILE A 79 -4.79 -6.18 14.28
C ILE A 79 -4.22 -7.55 13.86
N LEU A 80 -2.95 -7.81 14.16
CA LEU A 80 -2.30 -9.08 13.85
C LEU A 80 -2.98 -10.26 14.55
N GLU A 81 -3.28 -10.13 15.84
CA GLU A 81 -3.95 -11.16 16.64
C GLU A 81 -5.36 -11.45 16.10
N CYS A 82 -6.11 -10.41 15.73
CA CYS A 82 -7.42 -10.56 15.08
C CYS A 82 -7.32 -11.33 13.76
N TRP A 83 -6.31 -11.04 12.94
CA TRP A 83 -6.09 -11.75 11.68
C TRP A 83 -5.51 -13.15 11.85
N ILE A 84 -4.68 -13.40 12.86
CA ILE A 84 -4.17 -14.75 13.16
C ILE A 84 -5.32 -15.70 13.51
N LYS A 85 -6.34 -15.23 14.25
CA LYS A 85 -7.58 -16.01 14.47
C LYS A 85 -8.26 -16.41 13.15
N GLN A 86 -8.07 -15.64 12.08
CA GLN A 86 -8.62 -15.88 10.75
C GLN A 86 -7.67 -16.62 9.79
N ALA A 87 -6.57 -17.20 10.29
CA ALA A 87 -5.59 -17.93 9.48
C ALA A 87 -6.20 -18.96 8.49
N PRO A 88 -7.23 -19.76 8.85
CA PRO A 88 -7.85 -20.71 7.90
C PRO A 88 -8.42 -20.04 6.65
N ARG A 89 -8.92 -18.80 6.75
CA ARG A 89 -9.47 -18.04 5.62
C ARG A 89 -8.40 -17.70 4.60
N ILE A 90 -7.20 -17.33 5.06
CA ILE A 90 -6.07 -16.98 4.18
C ILE A 90 -5.66 -18.17 3.31
N GLU A 91 -5.68 -19.39 3.86
CA GLU A 91 -5.39 -20.61 3.08
C GLU A 91 -6.41 -20.83 1.96
N LEU A 92 -7.69 -20.62 2.24
CA LEU A 92 -8.75 -20.72 1.24
C LEU A 92 -8.63 -19.61 0.20
N PHE A 93 -8.32 -18.38 0.62
CA PHE A 93 -8.16 -17.23 -0.28
C PHE A 93 -7.00 -17.39 -1.27
N LYS A 94 -5.91 -18.02 -0.82
CA LYS A 94 -4.77 -18.37 -1.66
C LYS A 94 -5.13 -19.30 -2.83
N ILE A 95 -6.18 -20.11 -2.69
CA ILE A 95 -6.71 -20.94 -3.77
C ILE A 95 -7.76 -20.14 -4.54
N ASN A 96 -8.79 -19.66 -3.84
CA ASN A 96 -9.95 -18.98 -4.40
C ASN A 96 -10.02 -17.53 -3.88
N GLN A 97 -9.66 -16.57 -4.74
CA GLN A 97 -9.68 -15.14 -4.41
C GLN A 97 -11.12 -14.58 -4.44
N CYS A 98 -11.95 -14.96 -3.47
CA CYS A 98 -13.35 -14.56 -3.38
C CYS A 98 -13.69 -13.88 -2.05
N ASN A 99 -14.77 -13.09 -2.05
CA ASN A 99 -15.23 -12.32 -0.88
C ASN A 99 -15.47 -13.20 0.36
N LYS A 100 -15.98 -14.42 0.19
CA LYS A 100 -16.26 -15.37 1.28
C LYS A 100 -15.01 -15.83 2.04
N HIS A 101 -13.83 -15.70 1.43
CA HIS A 101 -12.56 -16.10 2.03
C HIS A 101 -11.68 -14.90 2.36
N ALA A 102 -12.21 -13.68 2.18
CA ALA A 102 -11.48 -12.46 2.50
C ALA A 102 -11.24 -12.33 4.00
N LEU A 103 -10.16 -11.64 4.35
CA LEU A 103 -9.92 -11.20 5.72
C LEU A 103 -10.92 -10.13 6.12
N HIS A 104 -11.39 -10.19 7.36
CA HIS A 104 -12.27 -9.17 7.88
C HIS A 104 -11.50 -7.90 8.23
N CYS A 105 -12.16 -6.76 8.03
CA CYS A 105 -11.63 -5.43 8.31
C CYS A 105 -12.34 -4.72 9.48
N LYS A 106 -13.38 -5.35 10.04
CA LYS A 106 -14.14 -4.85 11.18
C LYS A 106 -14.17 -5.91 12.28
N PHE A 107 -13.86 -5.50 13.50
CA PHE A 107 -13.72 -6.40 14.65
C PHE A 107 -14.39 -5.81 15.88
N HIS A 108 -14.68 -6.64 16.86
CA HIS A 108 -15.15 -6.17 18.15
C HIS A 108 -13.98 -5.52 18.92
N LEU A 109 -14.16 -4.30 19.45
CA LEU A 109 -13.10 -3.53 20.12
C LEU A 109 -12.45 -4.27 21.29
N VAL A 110 -13.26 -4.96 22.10
CA VAL A 110 -12.79 -5.61 23.34
C VAL A 110 -12.30 -7.04 23.09
N THR A 111 -13.08 -7.88 22.39
CA THR A 111 -12.76 -9.30 22.21
C THR A 111 -11.91 -9.59 20.99
N GLY A 112 -11.90 -8.70 19.99
CA GLY A 112 -11.25 -8.92 18.70
C GLY A 112 -11.92 -10.04 17.89
N ASP A 113 -13.20 -10.29 18.13
CA ASP A 113 -13.97 -11.28 17.38
C ASP A 113 -14.68 -10.65 16.18
N VAL A 114 -15.17 -11.51 15.31
CA VAL A 114 -15.92 -11.14 14.11
C VAL A 114 -17.27 -10.55 14.51
N VAL A 115 -17.60 -9.39 13.95
CA VAL A 115 -18.87 -8.69 14.22
C VAL A 115 -19.89 -8.91 13.11
N TYR A 116 -19.44 -8.89 11.85
CA TYR A 116 -20.29 -9.03 10.68
C TYR A 116 -20.04 -10.36 9.99
N GLU A 117 -21.10 -10.93 9.43
CA GLU A 117 -20.99 -12.08 8.54
C GLU A 117 -20.50 -11.66 7.14
N ASP A 118 -20.03 -12.64 6.35
CA ASP A 118 -19.42 -12.39 5.04
C ASP A 118 -20.38 -11.74 4.02
N GLU A 119 -21.68 -11.93 4.19
CA GLU A 119 -22.72 -11.37 3.31
C GLU A 119 -23.17 -9.97 3.77
N GLU A 120 -23.01 -9.67 5.07
CA GLU A 120 -23.43 -8.42 5.68
C GLU A 120 -22.49 -7.29 5.37
N TYR A 121 -21.19 -7.57 5.22
CA TYR A 121 -20.19 -6.51 5.04
C TYR A 121 -19.14 -6.81 3.95
N PRO A 122 -18.78 -5.82 3.11
CA PRO A 122 -17.77 -5.96 2.06
C PRO A 122 -16.35 -6.03 2.64
N HIS A 123 -15.97 -7.21 3.14
CA HIS A 123 -14.68 -7.46 3.78
C HIS A 123 -13.49 -7.53 2.80
N LEU A 124 -13.72 -7.78 1.51
CA LEU A 124 -12.63 -7.85 0.54
C LEU A 124 -12.06 -6.45 0.25
N GLN A 125 -11.04 -6.07 1.02
CA GLN A 125 -10.31 -4.79 0.92
C GLN A 125 -8.80 -5.07 0.91
N ILE A 126 -8.20 -5.09 -0.27
CA ILE A 126 -6.78 -5.44 -0.44
C ILE A 126 -5.88 -4.28 0.00
N ASP A 127 -6.37 -3.05 -0.15
CA ASP A 127 -5.70 -1.84 0.29
C ASP A 127 -5.42 -1.84 1.80
N VAL A 128 -6.35 -2.32 2.63
CA VAL A 128 -6.18 -2.35 4.11
C VAL A 128 -5.06 -3.30 4.53
N VAL A 129 -5.02 -4.51 3.96
CA VAL A 129 -3.95 -5.48 4.23
C VAL A 129 -2.61 -4.92 3.75
N SER A 130 -2.60 -4.27 2.59
CA SER A 130 -1.40 -3.66 2.03
C SER A 130 -0.90 -2.47 2.87
N LEU A 131 -1.81 -1.63 3.37
CA LEU A 131 -1.52 -0.51 4.26
C LEU A 131 -0.91 -1.00 5.58
N TYR A 132 -1.44 -2.11 6.13
CA TYR A 132 -0.86 -2.74 7.33
C TYR A 132 0.58 -3.17 7.09
N LEU A 133 0.86 -3.88 5.99
CA LEU A 133 2.22 -4.35 5.67
C LEU A 133 3.18 -3.16 5.47
N LEU A 134 2.72 -2.07 4.86
CA LEU A 134 3.52 -0.87 4.64
C LEU A 134 3.88 -0.18 5.98
N PHE A 135 2.89 0.07 6.83
CA PHE A 135 3.13 0.67 8.15
C PHE A 135 3.93 -0.27 9.07
N LEU A 136 3.74 -1.58 8.98
CA LEU A 136 4.53 -2.57 9.71
C LEU A 136 6.02 -2.41 9.42
N VAL A 137 6.40 -2.34 8.13
CA VAL A 137 7.80 -2.17 7.74
C VAL A 137 8.35 -0.81 8.16
N GLN A 138 7.56 0.27 8.02
CA GLN A 138 7.97 1.62 8.42
C GLN A 138 8.21 1.72 9.92
N MET A 139 7.31 1.18 10.74
CA MET A 139 7.42 1.16 12.20
C MET A 139 8.58 0.26 12.67
N ILE A 140 8.75 -0.94 12.11
CA ILE A 140 9.90 -1.82 12.44
C ILE A 140 11.22 -1.16 12.04
N THR A 141 11.26 -0.48 10.89
CA THR A 141 12.45 0.24 10.44
C THR A 141 12.77 1.44 11.32
N SER A 142 11.77 2.08 11.92
CA SER A 142 11.99 3.11 12.94
C SER A 142 12.54 2.55 14.26
N GLY A 143 12.52 1.22 14.47
CA GLY A 143 13.04 0.56 15.67
C GLY A 143 11.98 0.07 16.66
N LEU A 144 10.69 0.12 16.29
CA LEU A 144 9.63 -0.49 17.09
C LEU A 144 9.60 -2.01 16.89
N GLN A 145 9.45 -2.77 17.97
CA GLN A 145 9.35 -4.22 17.92
C GLN A 145 7.87 -4.63 17.95
N ILE A 146 7.32 -4.98 16.80
CA ILE A 146 5.90 -5.37 16.65
C ILE A 146 5.75 -6.90 16.62
N ILE A 147 6.65 -7.61 15.93
CA ILE A 147 6.63 -9.07 15.77
C ILE A 147 7.59 -9.69 16.78
N TYR A 148 7.14 -10.74 17.48
CA TYR A 148 7.91 -11.40 18.55
C TYR A 148 8.15 -12.88 18.29
N THR A 149 7.26 -13.56 17.57
CA THR A 149 7.34 -15.01 17.36
C THR A 149 7.57 -15.38 15.90
N GLN A 150 8.17 -16.55 15.67
CA GLN A 150 8.31 -17.09 14.31
C GLN A 150 6.95 -17.45 13.69
N ASP A 151 5.96 -17.74 14.54
CA ASP A 151 4.60 -18.04 14.09
C ASP A 151 3.95 -16.82 13.43
N GLU A 152 4.13 -15.63 14.02
CA GLU A 152 3.72 -14.35 13.46
C GLU A 152 4.48 -14.01 12.16
N VAL A 153 5.79 -14.31 12.09
CA VAL A 153 6.58 -14.14 10.86
C VAL A 153 5.99 -14.97 9.71
N ALA A 154 5.69 -16.24 9.97
CA ALA A 154 5.07 -17.12 8.99
C ALA A 154 3.68 -16.59 8.58
N PHE A 155 2.90 -16.06 9.51
CA PHE A 155 1.62 -15.43 9.20
C PHE A 155 1.76 -14.22 8.27
N VAL A 156 2.68 -13.29 8.57
CA VAL A 156 2.96 -12.12 7.72
C VAL A 156 3.44 -12.54 6.32
N GLN A 157 4.25 -13.60 6.22
CA GLN A 157 4.62 -14.17 4.92
C GLN A 157 3.40 -14.66 4.11
N ASN A 158 2.36 -15.17 4.77
CA ASN A 158 1.12 -15.56 4.10
C ASN A 158 0.24 -14.36 3.73
N LEU A 159 0.30 -13.24 4.47
CA LEU A 159 -0.31 -11.98 4.06
C LEU A 159 0.31 -11.43 2.77
N VAL A 160 1.60 -11.63 2.55
CA VAL A 160 2.25 -11.30 1.26
C VAL A 160 1.61 -12.10 0.12
N TYR A 161 1.37 -13.40 0.31
CA TYR A 161 0.70 -14.23 -0.70
C TYR A 161 -0.77 -13.88 -0.91
N TYR A 162 -1.40 -13.24 0.08
CA TYR A 162 -2.75 -12.70 -0.04
C TYR A 162 -2.77 -11.49 -1.00
N VAL A 163 -1.81 -10.56 -0.87
CA VAL A 163 -1.78 -9.33 -1.68
C VAL A 163 -1.08 -9.48 -3.04
N GLU A 164 -0.28 -10.53 -3.26
CA GLU A 164 0.53 -10.67 -4.50
C GLU A 164 -0.30 -10.70 -5.79
N ARG A 165 -1.58 -11.13 -5.72
CA ARG A 165 -2.51 -11.20 -6.86
C ARG A 165 -3.49 -10.03 -6.97
N ALA A 166 -3.18 -8.89 -6.36
CA ALA A 166 -4.04 -7.70 -6.41
C ALA A 166 -4.42 -7.30 -7.86
N TYR A 167 -3.49 -7.42 -8.82
CA TYR A 167 -3.69 -7.06 -10.24
C TYR A 167 -4.85 -7.77 -10.96
N ARG A 168 -5.34 -8.89 -10.41
CA ARG A 168 -6.42 -9.70 -10.99
C ARG A 168 -7.56 -9.98 -10.01
N THR A 169 -7.50 -9.41 -8.81
CA THR A 169 -8.49 -9.66 -7.76
C THR A 169 -9.33 -8.39 -7.61
N PRO A 170 -10.59 -8.40 -8.08
CA PRO A 170 -11.48 -7.27 -7.87
C PRO A 170 -11.84 -7.17 -6.38
N ASP A 171 -11.85 -5.96 -5.83
CA ASP A 171 -12.15 -5.69 -4.42
C ASP A 171 -13.20 -4.58 -4.26
N TYR A 172 -13.58 -4.28 -3.02
CA TYR A 172 -14.55 -3.21 -2.74
C TYR A 172 -13.91 -1.81 -2.66
N GLY A 173 -12.59 -1.75 -2.79
CA GLY A 173 -11.78 -0.54 -2.76
C GLY A 173 -11.83 0.19 -1.41
N MET A 174 -11.18 1.36 -1.37
CA MET A 174 -11.09 2.16 -0.15
C MET A 174 -12.47 2.52 0.41
N TRP A 175 -13.45 2.76 -0.45
CA TRP A 175 -14.78 3.23 0.00
C TRP A 175 -15.79 2.12 0.27
N GLU A 176 -15.36 0.85 0.30
CA GLU A 176 -16.20 -0.28 0.74
C GLU A 176 -17.45 -0.48 -0.14
N ARG A 177 -17.35 -0.13 -1.42
CA ARG A 177 -18.49 -0.08 -2.36
C ARG A 177 -18.28 -0.85 -3.65
N GLY A 178 -17.03 -1.13 -4.03
CA GLY A 178 -16.70 -1.72 -5.32
C GLY A 178 -17.04 -0.75 -6.43
N SER A 179 -18.08 -1.05 -7.21
CA SER A 179 -18.54 -0.18 -8.30
C SER A 179 -19.00 1.20 -7.83
N LYS A 180 -18.96 2.16 -8.74
CA LYS A 180 -19.54 3.50 -8.56
C LYS A 180 -21.03 3.47 -8.19
N TYR A 181 -21.74 2.44 -8.64
CA TYR A 181 -23.19 2.34 -8.48
C TYR A 181 -23.60 1.69 -7.15
N ASN A 182 -22.64 1.16 -6.37
CA ASN A 182 -22.91 0.44 -5.13
C ASN A 182 -24.00 -0.63 -5.33
N ASP A 183 -23.74 -1.54 -6.27
CA ASP A 183 -24.57 -2.70 -6.62
C ASP A 183 -24.01 -4.00 -6.02
N GLY A 184 -22.95 -3.91 -5.21
CA GLY A 184 -22.28 -5.06 -4.60
C GLY A 184 -21.25 -5.74 -5.49
N THR A 185 -21.02 -5.24 -6.70
CA THR A 185 -20.00 -5.78 -7.61
C THR A 185 -18.61 -5.24 -7.25
N PRO A 186 -17.63 -6.12 -6.98
CA PRO A 186 -16.24 -5.69 -6.78
C PRO A 186 -15.60 -5.35 -8.12
N GLU A 187 -14.67 -4.39 -8.14
CA GLU A 187 -13.95 -3.96 -9.33
C GLU A 187 -12.43 -3.95 -9.08
N ILE A 188 -11.64 -3.91 -10.15
CA ILE A 188 -10.21 -3.71 -10.03
C ILE A 188 -9.94 -2.22 -9.78
N HIS A 189 -9.44 -1.92 -8.59
CA HIS A 189 -9.14 -0.56 -8.13
C HIS A 189 -7.65 -0.25 -8.23
N ALA A 190 -7.30 0.83 -8.94
CA ALA A 190 -5.93 1.31 -9.06
C ALA A 190 -5.33 1.67 -7.70
N SER A 191 -6.13 2.26 -6.80
CA SER A 191 -5.72 2.56 -5.42
C SER A 191 -5.29 1.31 -4.65
N SER A 192 -6.09 0.23 -4.70
CA SER A 192 -5.77 -1.05 -4.07
C SER A 192 -4.53 -1.71 -4.65
N ILE A 193 -4.38 -1.75 -5.98
CA ILE A 193 -3.20 -2.33 -6.63
C ILE A 193 -1.94 -1.50 -6.30
N GLY A 194 -2.03 -0.17 -6.33
CA GLY A 194 -0.90 0.69 -6.02
C GLY A 194 -0.44 0.55 -4.57
N MET A 195 -1.37 0.40 -3.62
CA MET A 195 -1.06 0.10 -2.23
C MET A 195 -0.40 -1.29 -2.08
N ALA A 196 -0.92 -2.30 -2.79
CA ALA A 196 -0.35 -3.65 -2.78
C ALA A 196 1.06 -3.69 -3.38
N LYS A 197 1.27 -3.09 -4.56
CA LYS A 197 2.59 -2.92 -5.18
C LYS A 197 3.57 -2.31 -4.18
N SER A 198 3.12 -1.25 -3.51
CA SER A 198 3.90 -0.52 -2.53
C SER A 198 4.30 -1.33 -1.31
N ALA A 199 3.36 -2.09 -0.77
CA ALA A 199 3.59 -3.00 0.35
C ALA A 199 4.59 -4.12 -0.03
N LEU A 200 4.43 -4.71 -1.21
CA LEU A 200 5.31 -5.75 -1.75
C LEU A 200 6.75 -5.24 -1.93
N GLU A 201 6.93 -4.01 -2.39
CA GLU A 201 8.27 -3.39 -2.47
C GLU A 201 8.91 -3.17 -1.11
N ALA A 202 8.12 -2.68 -0.13
CA ALA A 202 8.61 -2.33 1.19
C ALA A 202 9.00 -3.58 2.00
N ILE A 203 8.19 -4.64 1.93
CA ILE A 203 8.38 -5.83 2.77
C ILE A 203 9.43 -6.80 2.23
N ASN A 204 9.71 -6.77 0.94
CA ASN A 204 10.69 -7.66 0.32
C ASN A 204 12.09 -7.45 0.92
N GLY A 205 12.65 -8.49 1.53
CA GLY A 205 13.97 -8.43 2.19
C GLY A 205 13.94 -7.73 3.54
N CYS A 206 12.76 -7.36 4.07
CA CYS A 206 12.63 -6.80 5.40
C CYS A 206 12.74 -7.90 6.46
N ASN A 207 13.52 -7.62 7.51
CA ASN A 207 13.58 -8.46 8.70
C ASN A 207 12.55 -8.01 9.74
N LEU A 208 11.57 -8.87 10.04
CA LEU A 208 10.46 -8.53 10.94
C LEU A 208 10.88 -8.38 12.41
N PHE A 209 12.01 -8.95 12.82
CA PHE A 209 12.57 -8.73 14.16
C PHE A 209 13.48 -7.49 14.22
N GLY A 210 13.53 -6.70 13.16
CA GLY A 210 14.38 -5.51 13.05
C GLY A 210 15.86 -5.88 12.98
N GLU A 211 16.72 -5.10 13.64
CA GLU A 211 18.18 -5.30 13.64
C GLU A 211 18.64 -6.58 14.35
N LYS A 212 17.81 -7.11 15.26
CA LYS A 212 18.11 -8.32 16.04
C LYS A 212 17.72 -9.61 15.32
N GLY A 213 17.15 -9.50 14.12
CA GLY A 213 16.62 -10.65 13.40
C GLY A 213 17.67 -11.45 12.64
N ALA A 214 17.34 -12.72 12.39
CA ALA A 214 18.17 -13.65 11.63
C ALA A 214 17.65 -13.82 10.18
N SER A 215 18.29 -14.68 9.38
CA SER A 215 17.89 -14.91 7.99
C SER A 215 16.49 -15.53 7.82
N TRP A 216 16.02 -16.31 8.79
CA TRP A 216 14.72 -16.96 8.76
C TRP A 216 13.54 -16.05 9.15
N SER A 217 13.81 -14.81 9.61
CA SER A 217 12.80 -13.80 9.90
C SER A 217 12.65 -12.74 8.79
N VAL A 218 13.27 -13.02 7.63
CA VAL A 218 13.21 -12.19 6.43
C VAL A 218 12.02 -12.63 5.57
N ILE A 219 11.24 -11.66 5.11
CA ILE A 219 10.10 -11.88 4.22
C ILE A 219 10.54 -11.82 2.76
N PHE A 220 10.03 -12.74 1.95
CA PHE A 220 10.32 -12.80 0.52
C PHE A 220 9.06 -12.56 -0.30
N VAL A 221 9.24 -11.83 -1.41
CA VAL A 221 8.18 -11.49 -2.35
C VAL A 221 8.53 -12.04 -3.73
N ASP A 222 7.50 -12.52 -4.43
CA ASP A 222 7.61 -12.89 -5.84
C ASP A 222 7.71 -11.63 -6.72
N ILE A 223 8.84 -11.48 -7.39
CA ILE A 223 9.17 -10.32 -8.23
C ILE A 223 8.27 -10.27 -9.47
N ASP A 224 7.91 -11.42 -10.04
CA ASP A 224 7.01 -11.45 -11.18
C ASP A 224 5.61 -10.99 -10.79
N ALA A 225 5.15 -11.35 -9.58
CA ALA A 225 3.89 -10.85 -9.05
C ALA A 225 3.92 -9.33 -8.83
N HIS A 226 5.01 -8.80 -8.27
CA HIS A 226 5.22 -7.35 -8.18
C HIS A 226 5.19 -6.65 -9.55
N ASN A 227 5.89 -7.18 -10.56
CA ASN A 227 5.92 -6.57 -11.89
C ASN A 227 4.55 -6.58 -12.59
N ARG A 228 3.74 -7.63 -12.39
CA ARG A 228 2.35 -7.67 -12.89
C ARG A 228 1.48 -6.60 -12.23
N ASN A 229 1.56 -6.46 -10.90
CA ASN A 229 0.87 -5.38 -10.17
C ASN A 229 1.28 -4.00 -10.66
N ARG A 230 2.58 -3.78 -10.87
CA ARG A 230 3.10 -2.53 -11.42
C ARG A 230 2.54 -2.24 -12.82
N SER A 231 2.63 -3.21 -13.73
CA SER A 231 2.24 -3.02 -15.13
C SER A 231 0.75 -2.68 -15.26
N ILE A 232 -0.12 -3.38 -14.51
CA ILE A 232 -1.55 -3.08 -14.49
C ILE A 232 -1.83 -1.73 -13.83
N PHE A 233 -1.18 -1.42 -12.71
CA PHE A 233 -1.34 -0.12 -12.03
C PHE A 233 -0.97 1.06 -12.94
N GLU A 234 0.18 1.01 -13.61
CA GLU A 234 0.63 2.07 -14.53
C GLU A 234 -0.28 2.19 -15.76
N THR A 235 -0.90 1.09 -16.21
CA THR A 235 -1.87 1.09 -17.31
C THR A 235 -3.23 1.68 -16.90
N LEU A 236 -3.62 1.52 -15.62
CA LEU A 236 -4.89 2.06 -15.12
C LEU A 236 -4.82 3.57 -14.91
N LEU A 237 -3.68 4.11 -14.46
CA LEU A 237 -3.53 5.55 -14.24
C LEU A 237 -3.75 6.35 -15.55
N PRO A 238 -4.39 7.53 -15.47
CA PRO A 238 -4.84 8.25 -14.28
C PRO A 238 -6.27 7.87 -13.79
N ARG A 239 -6.83 6.76 -14.27
CA ARG A 239 -8.17 6.28 -13.90
C ARG A 239 -8.12 5.36 -12.67
N GLU A 240 -9.18 5.36 -11.86
CA GLU A 240 -9.28 4.48 -10.69
C GLU A 240 -9.79 3.07 -11.03
N SER A 241 -10.89 2.95 -11.77
CA SER A 241 -11.51 1.66 -12.14
C SER A 241 -12.37 1.79 -13.39
N SER A 242 -12.97 0.70 -13.86
CA SER A 242 -13.92 0.69 -14.98
C SER A 242 -15.05 1.71 -14.80
N SER A 243 -15.67 1.74 -13.62
CA SER A 243 -16.81 2.62 -13.33
C SER A 243 -16.41 3.99 -12.76
N LYS A 244 -15.26 4.10 -12.07
CA LYS A 244 -14.77 5.35 -11.46
C LYS A 244 -13.66 5.98 -12.29
N GLY A 245 -14.01 7.09 -12.94
CA GLY A 245 -13.07 7.86 -13.77
C GLY A 245 -11.92 8.49 -12.97
N VAL A 246 -12.19 9.09 -11.81
CA VAL A 246 -11.21 9.72 -10.91
C VAL A 246 -11.70 9.54 -9.48
N ASP A 247 -10.79 9.23 -8.56
CA ASP A 247 -11.04 8.99 -7.13
C ASP A 247 -9.95 9.65 -6.27
N ALA A 248 -10.32 10.14 -5.09
CA ALA A 248 -9.40 10.71 -4.10
C ALA A 248 -8.50 9.63 -3.46
N ALA A 249 -8.89 8.36 -3.47
CA ALA A 249 -8.06 7.24 -3.00
C ALA A 249 -6.73 7.09 -3.79
N LEU A 250 -6.63 7.70 -4.98
CA LEU A 250 -5.39 7.80 -5.74
C LEU A 250 -4.34 8.68 -5.03
N ILE A 251 -4.74 9.67 -4.22
CA ILE A 251 -3.83 10.56 -3.50
C ILE A 251 -2.90 9.79 -2.54
N PRO A 252 -3.41 9.02 -1.56
CA PRO A 252 -2.55 8.23 -0.67
C PRO A 252 -1.82 7.09 -1.38
N THR A 253 -2.22 6.77 -2.62
CA THR A 253 -1.57 5.76 -3.46
C THR A 253 -0.34 6.34 -4.17
N ILE A 254 -0.44 7.53 -4.74
CA ILE A 254 0.67 8.20 -5.45
C ILE A 254 1.54 9.08 -4.52
N SER A 255 1.03 9.40 -3.33
CA SER A 255 1.70 10.19 -2.29
C SER A 255 1.83 9.34 -1.02
N PHE A 256 2.16 9.96 0.11
CA PHE A 256 2.23 9.24 1.39
C PHE A 256 0.86 8.61 1.73
N PRO A 257 0.83 7.35 2.20
CA PRO A 257 1.97 6.53 2.59
C PRO A 257 2.63 5.72 1.46
N ALA A 258 1.95 5.54 0.32
CA ALA A 258 2.31 4.49 -0.63
C ALA A 258 3.37 4.87 -1.67
N PHE A 259 3.38 6.07 -2.26
CA PHE A 259 4.35 6.41 -3.34
C PHE A 259 4.46 5.32 -4.42
N ALA A 260 3.31 4.83 -4.88
CA ALA A 260 3.22 3.61 -5.69
C ALA A 260 3.74 3.79 -7.11
N THR A 261 3.63 4.98 -7.69
CA THR A 261 4.24 5.26 -9.00
C THR A 261 5.62 5.87 -8.79
N HIS A 262 6.51 5.59 -9.74
CA HIS A 262 7.80 6.27 -9.82
C HIS A 262 7.99 7.00 -11.13
N GLU A 263 7.00 6.91 -12.02
CA GLU A 263 6.93 7.75 -13.21
C GLU A 263 6.33 9.09 -12.80
N GLU A 264 7.18 10.11 -12.76
CA GLU A 264 6.82 11.45 -12.29
C GLU A 264 5.70 12.06 -13.16
N VAL A 265 5.73 11.81 -14.47
CA VAL A 265 4.70 12.28 -15.41
C VAL A 265 3.31 11.75 -15.02
N LEU A 266 3.19 10.43 -14.82
CA LEU A 266 1.93 9.81 -14.41
C LEU A 266 1.49 10.27 -13.02
N ALA A 267 2.44 10.48 -12.10
CA ALA A 267 2.16 10.98 -10.76
C ALA A 267 1.57 12.39 -10.80
N VAL A 268 2.21 13.30 -11.53
CA VAL A 268 1.80 14.70 -11.68
C VAL A 268 0.47 14.80 -12.43
N GLU A 269 0.30 14.06 -13.53
CA GLU A 269 -0.95 14.03 -14.28
C GLU A 269 -2.11 13.52 -13.42
N THR A 270 -1.91 12.45 -12.66
CA THR A 270 -2.93 11.89 -11.76
C THR A 270 -3.26 12.90 -10.65
N LYS A 271 -2.26 13.50 -9.99
CA LYS A 271 -2.46 14.55 -8.97
C LYS A 271 -3.26 15.72 -9.55
N ALA A 272 -2.88 16.22 -10.72
CA ALA A 272 -3.58 17.33 -11.39
C ALA A 272 -5.03 16.98 -11.77
N ASN A 273 -5.28 15.75 -12.25
CA ASN A 273 -6.63 15.30 -12.61
C ASN A 273 -7.53 15.18 -11.38
N VAL A 274 -7.00 14.70 -10.25
CA VAL A 274 -7.71 14.65 -8.96
C VAL A 274 -8.02 16.07 -8.47
N ILE A 275 -7.04 16.96 -8.44
CA ILE A 275 -7.22 18.36 -8.01
C ILE A 275 -8.26 19.06 -8.88
N ARG A 276 -8.15 18.95 -10.20
CA ARG A 276 -9.05 19.65 -11.12
C ARG A 276 -10.51 19.18 -11.02
N ARG A 277 -10.75 17.90 -10.77
CA ARG A 277 -12.11 17.33 -10.79
C ARG A 277 -12.76 17.17 -9.41
N LEU A 278 -11.97 16.96 -8.37
CA LEU A 278 -12.46 16.62 -7.04
C LEU A 278 -12.24 17.72 -6.01
N LYS A 279 -11.36 18.71 -6.24
CA LYS A 279 -11.21 19.86 -5.33
C LYS A 279 -12.48 20.72 -5.35
N GLY A 280 -12.94 21.09 -4.16
CA GLY A 280 -14.01 22.08 -3.93
C GLY A 280 -13.63 23.04 -2.80
N LEU A 281 -14.56 23.93 -2.42
CA LEU A 281 -14.34 25.00 -1.44
C LEU A 281 -14.01 24.50 -0.01
N TYR A 282 -14.40 23.28 0.33
CA TYR A 282 -14.26 22.74 1.68
C TYR A 282 -13.44 21.44 1.73
N GLY A 283 -12.79 21.06 0.64
CA GLY A 283 -12.14 19.74 0.56
C GLY A 283 -12.13 19.08 -0.81
N PHE A 284 -11.75 17.80 -0.80
CA PHE A 284 -11.85 16.90 -1.96
C PHE A 284 -13.09 16.02 -1.86
N LYS A 285 -13.82 15.84 -2.97
CA LYS A 285 -14.83 14.78 -3.09
C LYS A 285 -14.13 13.41 -3.19
N ARG A 286 -14.72 12.35 -2.63
CA ARG A 286 -14.25 10.96 -2.83
C ARG A 286 -14.15 10.60 -4.29
N PHE A 287 -15.27 10.62 -5.00
CA PHE A 287 -15.33 10.44 -6.44
C PHE A 287 -16.57 11.11 -7.01
N ASN A 288 -16.63 11.25 -8.33
CA ASN A 288 -17.75 11.92 -8.99
C ASN A 288 -19.06 11.11 -8.88
N ARG A 289 -20.16 11.79 -8.52
CA ARG A 289 -21.50 11.22 -8.32
C ARG A 289 -21.58 10.22 -7.17
N ASP A 290 -20.89 10.54 -6.10
CA ASP A 290 -21.03 9.84 -4.83
C ASP A 290 -22.34 10.26 -4.14
N GLY A 291 -23.13 9.27 -3.72
CA GLY A 291 -24.45 9.46 -3.10
C GLY A 291 -24.47 9.16 -1.60
N TYR A 292 -23.34 8.77 -1.01
CA TYR A 292 -23.30 8.33 0.38
C TYR A 292 -23.41 9.48 1.37
N LYS A 293 -24.19 9.22 2.41
CA LYS A 293 -24.65 10.14 3.45
C LYS A 293 -25.21 11.43 2.86
N SER A 294 -25.85 11.31 1.70
CA SER A 294 -26.66 12.38 1.14
C SER A 294 -28.02 12.44 1.78
N LYS A 295 -28.56 13.64 1.92
CA LYS A 295 -29.93 13.84 2.43
C LYS A 295 -30.96 13.11 1.56
N LEU A 296 -30.62 12.85 0.29
CA LEU A 296 -31.41 12.07 -0.66
C LEU A 296 -31.10 10.55 -0.62
N GLU A 297 -30.19 10.08 0.23
CA GLU A 297 -29.87 8.67 0.38
C GLU A 297 -30.91 7.98 1.25
N ASP A 298 -31.51 6.91 0.70
CA ASP A 298 -32.27 5.96 1.48
C ASP A 298 -31.29 5.12 2.33
N THR A 299 -31.32 5.34 3.64
CA THR A 299 -30.47 4.66 4.62
C THR A 299 -30.92 3.22 4.89
N THR A 300 -32.10 2.80 4.41
CA THR A 300 -32.64 1.45 4.63
C THR A 300 -32.13 0.42 3.62
N SER A 301 -31.70 0.86 2.43
CA SER A 301 -31.20 -0.02 1.37
C SER A 301 -29.67 -0.05 1.30
N LYS A 302 -29.09 -1.26 1.37
CA LYS A 302 -27.63 -1.48 1.25
C LYS A 302 -27.09 -1.15 -0.16
N TYR A 303 -27.88 -1.43 -1.19
CA TYR A 303 -27.51 -1.21 -2.59
C TYR A 303 -28.40 -0.16 -3.24
N TYR A 304 -27.85 0.58 -4.20
CA TYR A 304 -28.62 1.59 -4.92
C TYR A 304 -29.41 0.98 -6.08
N ARG A 305 -30.61 1.50 -6.32
CA ARG A 305 -31.35 1.15 -7.54
C ARG A 305 -30.75 1.84 -8.76
N ASN A 306 -30.96 1.24 -9.93
CA ASN A 306 -30.44 1.76 -11.19
C ASN A 306 -30.84 3.23 -11.41
N GLY A 307 -29.85 4.11 -11.53
CA GLY A 307 -30.03 5.54 -11.78
C GLY A 307 -30.14 6.43 -10.53
N GLU A 308 -30.18 5.88 -9.31
CA GLU A 308 -30.26 6.68 -8.07
C GLU A 308 -29.03 7.57 -7.85
N THR A 309 -27.84 7.11 -8.22
CA THR A 309 -26.59 7.91 -8.12
C THR A 309 -26.60 9.16 -8.99
N LYS A 310 -27.38 9.19 -10.08
CA LYS A 310 -27.58 10.42 -10.87
C LYS A 310 -28.40 11.47 -10.11
N ARG A 311 -29.31 11.04 -9.23
CA ARG A 311 -30.23 11.90 -8.48
C ARG A 311 -29.66 12.37 -7.14
N LYS A 312 -28.87 11.52 -6.46
CA LYS A 312 -28.30 11.72 -5.10
C LYS A 312 -27.03 12.63 -5.06
N CYS A 313 -26.70 13.31 -6.15
CA CYS A 313 -25.49 14.14 -6.27
C CYS A 313 -25.61 15.45 -5.45
N SER A 314 -25.26 15.42 -4.17
CA SER A 314 -25.02 16.65 -3.39
C SER A 314 -23.98 16.52 -2.27
N CYS A 315 -23.50 15.31 -1.99
CA CYS A 315 -22.60 15.10 -0.86
C CYS A 315 -21.13 15.05 -1.26
N ILE A 316 -20.37 15.88 -0.56
CA ILE A 316 -18.91 15.86 -0.56
C ILE A 316 -18.53 15.25 0.78
N SER A 317 -17.99 14.03 0.73
CA SER A 317 -17.09 13.57 1.78
C SER A 317 -16.02 14.65 1.99
N MET A 318 -15.89 15.17 3.20
CA MET A 318 -14.81 16.12 3.47
C MET A 318 -13.50 15.38 3.50
N GLU A 319 -12.48 16.10 3.05
CA GLU A 319 -11.36 16.36 3.94
C GLU A 319 -11.12 17.86 4.00
N GLY A 320 -11.13 18.40 5.22
CA GLY A 320 -11.63 19.74 5.53
C GLY A 320 -10.73 20.92 5.20
N GLU A 321 -11.36 22.03 4.84
CA GLU A 321 -10.74 23.35 4.83
C GLU A 321 -11.56 24.40 5.57
N TRP A 322 -10.82 25.28 6.24
CA TRP A 322 -11.31 26.40 7.03
C TRP A 322 -11.74 27.55 6.11
N LYS A 323 -12.80 28.26 6.50
CA LYS A 323 -13.32 29.42 5.79
C LYS A 323 -12.38 30.62 6.01
N THR A 324 -11.61 31.03 5.00
CA THR A 324 -10.96 32.36 4.99
C THR A 324 -11.85 33.35 4.26
N THR A 325 -12.55 34.19 5.01
CA THR A 325 -13.16 35.41 4.48
C THR A 325 -12.06 36.47 4.35
N LEU A 326 -11.59 36.73 3.12
CA LEU A 326 -10.97 38.00 2.76
C LEU A 326 -11.11 38.19 1.25
N ASN A 327 -12.07 39.04 0.88
CA ASN A 327 -12.13 39.68 -0.42
C ASN A 327 -10.92 40.63 -0.53
N THR A 328 -9.91 40.26 -1.30
CA THR A 328 -9.03 41.26 -1.94
C THR A 328 -8.77 40.85 -3.39
N PRO A 329 -8.98 41.75 -4.36
CA PRO A 329 -8.73 41.48 -5.75
C PRO A 329 -7.25 41.73 -6.01
N ASP A 330 -6.41 40.70 -5.93
CA ASP A 330 -5.11 40.76 -6.60
C ASP A 330 -4.76 39.42 -7.22
N ARG A 331 -4.32 39.51 -8.47
CA ARG A 331 -4.11 38.39 -9.40
C ARG A 331 -2.82 37.63 -9.04
N ASP A 332 -2.85 36.33 -9.32
CA ASP A 332 -1.69 35.45 -9.54
C ASP A 332 -0.96 34.77 -8.36
N GLN A 333 -1.67 34.36 -7.30
CA GLN A 333 -1.19 33.29 -6.39
C GLN A 333 -2.33 32.32 -5.97
N PRO A 334 -2.17 30.98 -6.13
CA PRO A 334 -3.21 30.03 -5.73
C PRO A 334 -3.16 29.75 -4.21
N PRO A 335 -4.30 29.85 -3.49
CA PRO A 335 -4.39 29.45 -2.08
C PRO A 335 -4.49 27.91 -1.89
N ASN A 336 -3.68 27.41 -0.95
CA ASN A 336 -3.48 26.00 -0.54
C ASN A 336 -4.20 25.69 0.79
N LEU A 337 -4.42 24.43 1.21
CA LEU A 337 -5.16 23.27 0.68
C LEU A 337 -5.54 22.37 1.93
N PRO A 338 -6.61 21.55 1.91
CA PRO A 338 -7.09 20.70 3.02
C PRO A 338 -6.13 19.59 3.48
N ILE A 339 -6.55 18.76 4.45
CA ILE A 339 -5.84 17.65 5.11
C ILE A 339 -5.01 16.74 4.16
N PHE A 340 -5.58 16.22 3.06
CA PHE A 340 -4.82 15.53 2.01
C PHE A 340 -3.89 16.45 1.21
N GLY A 341 -4.31 17.69 0.99
CA GLY A 341 -3.58 18.71 0.26
C GLY A 341 -2.27 19.15 0.93
N SER A 342 -2.23 19.17 2.27
CA SER A 342 -1.00 19.47 3.03
C SER A 342 0.10 18.42 2.81
N LEU A 343 -0.27 17.14 2.70
CA LEU A 343 0.67 16.06 2.33
C LEU A 343 1.07 16.10 0.84
N VAL A 344 0.14 16.49 -0.04
CA VAL A 344 0.39 16.60 -1.49
C VAL A 344 1.30 17.79 -1.84
N TYR A 345 1.19 18.92 -1.15
CA TYR A 345 1.98 20.14 -1.41
C TYR A 345 3.38 20.15 -0.78
N TYR A 346 3.57 19.42 0.33
CA TYR A 346 4.88 19.36 0.98
C TYR A 346 5.94 18.68 0.09
N GLU A 347 5.52 17.76 -0.79
CA GLU A 347 6.44 17.07 -1.70
C GLU A 347 6.84 17.88 -2.93
N SER A 348 5.94 18.72 -3.47
CA SER A 348 6.26 19.54 -4.65
C SER A 348 7.18 20.73 -4.31
N SER A 349 7.37 21.05 -3.02
CA SER A 349 8.06 22.25 -2.54
C SER A 349 9.27 21.96 -1.66
N ALA A 350 9.96 20.82 -1.88
CA ALA A 350 11.31 20.60 -1.36
C ALA A 350 12.35 21.64 -1.84
N LEU A 351 11.92 22.62 -2.65
CA LEU A 351 12.72 23.73 -3.16
C LEU A 351 12.44 25.10 -2.51
N ASP A 352 11.44 25.27 -1.61
CA ASP A 352 11.27 26.60 -0.98
C ASP A 352 10.64 26.59 0.42
N HIS A 353 11.49 26.60 1.44
CA HIS A 353 11.13 26.73 2.86
C HIS A 353 10.51 28.11 3.22
N ALA A 354 10.52 29.09 2.32
CA ALA A 354 10.10 30.46 2.59
C ALA A 354 8.58 30.69 2.47
N ALA A 355 7.89 30.02 1.53
CA ALA A 355 6.49 30.27 1.23
C ALA A 355 5.53 29.76 2.32
N THR A 356 5.82 28.60 2.92
CA THR A 356 5.01 28.04 4.04
C THR A 356 5.18 28.86 5.32
N LYS A 357 6.34 29.49 5.53
CA LYS A 357 6.59 30.42 6.64
C LYS A 357 5.79 31.72 6.49
N ALA A 358 5.66 32.24 5.26
CA ALA A 358 4.88 33.43 4.95
C ALA A 358 3.36 33.22 5.10
N ALA A 359 2.86 32.02 4.78
CA ALA A 359 1.46 31.66 4.99
C ALA A 359 1.02 31.65 6.47
N MET A 360 1.97 31.43 7.39
CA MET A 360 1.71 31.42 8.84
C MET A 360 1.88 32.79 9.52
N SER A 361 2.60 33.74 8.92
CA SER A 361 2.83 35.07 9.52
C SER A 361 1.68 36.06 9.31
N HIS A 362 0.69 35.72 8.49
CA HIS A 362 -0.47 36.58 8.19
C HIS A 362 -1.81 35.91 8.47
N ALA A 363 -1.95 35.26 9.64
CA ALA A 363 -3.26 34.93 10.19
C ALA A 363 -3.88 36.19 10.85
N PRO A 364 -5.03 36.71 10.38
CA PRO A 364 -5.64 37.89 10.97
C PRO A 364 -6.25 37.58 12.35
N ASN A 365 -6.10 38.53 13.27
CA ASN A 365 -6.56 38.50 14.67
C ASN A 365 -8.08 38.36 14.88
N SER A 366 -8.89 38.24 13.82
CA SER A 366 -10.36 38.31 13.86
C SER A 366 -11.09 36.96 13.81
N ALA A 367 -10.39 35.83 13.74
CA ALA A 367 -11.03 34.50 13.83
C ALA A 367 -11.33 34.03 15.27
N ARG A 368 -11.12 34.88 16.31
CA ARG A 368 -11.22 34.50 17.74
C ARG A 368 -12.60 33.98 18.21
N HIS A 369 -13.66 34.10 17.42
CA HIS A 369 -15.03 33.78 17.87
C HIS A 369 -15.57 32.38 17.53
N LEU A 370 -14.75 31.48 16.94
CA LEU A 370 -15.05 30.03 16.91
C LEU A 370 -14.05 29.20 17.74
N PHE A 371 -13.22 29.85 18.55
CA PHE A 371 -12.31 29.21 19.50
C PHE A 371 -13.00 29.14 20.86
N VAL A 372 -13.89 28.17 21.05
CA VAL A 372 -14.09 27.64 22.40
C VAL A 372 -12.75 27.02 22.80
N ALA A 373 -12.37 27.13 24.07
CA ALA A 373 -11.07 26.74 24.65
C ALA A 373 -10.72 25.22 24.58
N THR A 374 -11.16 24.51 23.54
CA THR A 374 -11.11 23.06 23.34
C THR A 374 -10.43 22.73 22.01
N ASP A 375 -9.66 21.63 21.96
CA ASP A 375 -8.86 21.20 20.81
C ASP A 375 -9.64 21.18 19.47
N PRO A 376 -9.01 21.47 18.31
CA PRO A 376 -9.68 21.49 17.00
C PRO A 376 -10.20 20.09 16.61
N VAL A 377 -11.46 20.00 16.17
CA VAL A 377 -12.09 18.75 15.72
C VAL A 377 -12.50 18.86 14.26
N ILE A 378 -12.06 17.89 13.46
CA ILE A 378 -12.46 17.79 12.05
C ILE A 378 -13.69 16.88 11.87
N PRO A 379 -14.80 17.41 11.32
CA PRO A 379 -15.99 16.63 10.96
C PRO A 379 -15.74 15.57 9.87
N MET A 380 -16.59 14.55 9.81
CA MET A 380 -16.45 13.43 8.87
C MET A 380 -16.75 13.83 7.41
N TYR A 381 -17.81 14.60 7.18
CA TYR A 381 -18.21 15.08 5.84
C TYR A 381 -19.05 16.37 5.86
N PHE A 382 -19.07 17.09 4.73
CA PHE A 382 -19.82 18.35 4.55
C PHE A 382 -20.96 18.10 3.55
N CYS A 383 -22.19 18.24 4.00
CA CYS A 383 -23.37 18.09 3.14
C CYS A 383 -23.98 19.45 2.78
N VAL A 384 -24.64 19.50 1.62
CA VAL A 384 -25.53 20.60 1.26
C VAL A 384 -26.90 20.31 1.89
N GLY A 385 -27.57 21.35 2.39
CA GLY A 385 -28.93 21.24 2.91
C GLY A 385 -29.91 20.80 1.81
N GLU A 386 -30.98 20.09 2.18
CA GLU A 386 -31.94 19.50 1.23
C GLU A 386 -32.54 20.55 0.28
N ASP A 387 -32.94 21.69 0.83
CA ASP A 387 -33.51 22.83 0.08
C ASP A 387 -32.52 23.44 -0.93
N SER A 388 -31.22 23.25 -0.71
CA SER A 388 -30.14 23.82 -1.53
C SER A 388 -29.56 22.83 -2.54
N VAL A 389 -30.02 21.57 -2.55
CA VAL A 389 -29.47 20.52 -3.43
C VAL A 389 -29.69 20.83 -4.91
N GLU A 390 -30.89 21.30 -5.28
CA GLU A 390 -31.19 21.58 -6.69
C GLU A 390 -30.42 22.80 -7.21
N PHE A 391 -30.16 23.80 -6.37
CA PHE A 391 -29.32 24.95 -6.72
C PHE A 391 -27.85 24.55 -6.91
N GLU A 392 -27.31 23.65 -6.07
CA GLU A 392 -25.97 23.10 -6.24
C GLU A 392 -25.84 22.22 -7.50
N LYS A 393 -26.93 21.58 -7.96
CA LYS A 393 -26.93 20.83 -9.23
C LYS A 393 -26.88 21.74 -10.45
N GLN A 394 -27.55 22.90 -10.39
CA GLN A 394 -27.57 23.89 -11.47
C GLN A 394 -26.23 24.63 -11.57
N GLU A 395 -25.70 25.09 -10.44
CA GLU A 395 -24.37 25.71 -10.34
C GLU A 395 -23.52 25.06 -9.23
N PRO A 396 -22.64 24.10 -9.59
CA PRO A 396 -21.79 23.41 -8.62
C PRO A 396 -20.86 24.36 -7.85
N GLY A 397 -20.88 24.30 -6.53
CA GLY A 397 -20.07 25.13 -5.65
C GLY A 397 -20.71 26.45 -5.24
N SER A 398 -21.96 26.71 -5.64
CA SER A 398 -22.70 27.92 -5.28
C SER A 398 -23.20 27.92 -3.83
N GLN A 399 -23.47 26.75 -3.25
CA GLN A 399 -24.14 26.65 -1.94
C GLN A 399 -23.17 26.48 -0.77
N LEU A 400 -23.52 27.08 0.37
CA LEU A 400 -22.82 26.84 1.64
C LEU A 400 -23.10 25.42 2.14
N ARG A 401 -22.07 24.80 2.74
CA ARG A 401 -22.15 23.42 3.24
C ARG A 401 -22.16 23.42 4.76
N GLN A 402 -22.89 22.46 5.32
CA GLN A 402 -23.01 22.25 6.75
C GLN A 402 -22.19 21.02 7.17
N ALA A 403 -21.55 21.10 8.33
CA ALA A 403 -20.86 19.95 8.91
C ALA A 403 -21.87 18.85 9.23
N SER A 404 -21.45 17.60 9.06
CA SER A 404 -22.23 16.44 9.48
C SER A 404 -22.54 16.48 10.98
N GLU A 405 -23.63 15.87 11.42
CA GLU A 405 -23.87 15.70 12.86
C GLU A 405 -22.98 14.60 13.44
N GLU A 406 -22.70 13.56 12.64
CA GLU A 406 -21.81 12.45 12.98
C GLU A 406 -20.33 12.81 12.74
N GLY A 407 -19.47 12.55 13.73
CA GLY A 407 -18.01 12.72 13.58
C GLY A 407 -17.50 14.14 13.75
N SER A 408 -18.37 15.10 14.10
CA SER A 408 -18.07 16.54 14.25
C SER A 408 -17.74 16.97 15.68
N GLY A 409 -17.71 16.04 16.64
CA GLY A 409 -17.56 16.33 18.05
C GLY A 409 -18.88 16.61 18.78
N GLY A 410 -18.85 16.66 20.12
CA GLY A 410 -20.06 16.81 20.94
C GLY A 410 -20.86 15.50 21.03
N LYS A 411 -22.17 15.54 20.73
CA LYS A 411 -23.06 14.36 20.83
C LYS A 411 -22.82 13.30 19.73
N GLY A 412 -22.29 13.68 18.57
CA GLY A 412 -22.09 12.79 17.42
C GLY A 412 -20.73 12.10 17.35
N GLY A 413 -19.91 12.23 18.39
CA GLY A 413 -18.56 11.66 18.45
C GLY A 413 -17.57 12.33 17.48
N MET A 414 -16.29 12.03 17.65
CA MET A 414 -15.19 12.46 16.77
C MET A 414 -14.87 11.35 15.78
N PHE A 415 -14.69 11.70 14.50
CA PHE A 415 -14.21 10.73 13.50
C PHE A 415 -12.69 10.62 13.56
N LEU A 416 -12.19 9.45 13.98
CA LEU A 416 -10.79 9.31 14.39
C LEU A 416 -9.81 9.34 13.22
N TRP A 417 -10.17 8.83 12.05
CA TRP A 417 -9.30 8.87 10.86
C TRP A 417 -8.98 10.32 10.45
N ASN A 418 -9.98 11.21 10.37
CA ASN A 418 -9.72 12.63 10.05
C ASN A 418 -8.86 13.32 11.11
N GLN A 419 -9.06 13.00 12.41
CA GLN A 419 -8.19 13.54 13.45
C GLN A 419 -6.76 13.03 13.33
N ALA A 420 -6.58 11.75 13.03
CA ALA A 420 -5.26 11.15 12.84
C ALA A 420 -4.51 11.82 11.68
N MET A 421 -5.19 12.06 10.56
CA MET A 421 -4.59 12.79 9.42
C MET A 421 -4.28 14.24 9.76
N LEU A 422 -5.14 14.93 10.53
CA LEU A 422 -4.85 16.29 11.01
C LEU A 422 -3.57 16.33 11.84
N VAL A 423 -3.40 15.38 12.76
CA VAL A 423 -2.21 15.30 13.63
C VAL A 423 -0.95 15.15 12.77
N ILE A 424 -0.95 14.26 11.79
CA ILE A 424 0.20 14.07 10.88
C ILE A 424 0.46 15.35 10.07
N ALA A 425 -0.57 15.95 9.49
CA ALA A 425 -0.44 17.17 8.68
C ALA A 425 0.10 18.36 9.49
N GLN A 426 -0.35 18.53 10.73
CA GLN A 426 0.12 19.59 11.64
C GLN A 426 1.56 19.34 12.11
N LEU A 427 1.97 18.09 12.31
CA LEU A 427 3.37 17.76 12.64
C LEU A 427 4.32 18.08 11.48
N LEU A 428 3.90 17.80 10.24
CA LEU A 428 4.65 18.12 9.04
C LEU A 428 4.73 19.63 8.78
N THR A 429 3.58 20.31 8.77
CA THR A 429 3.51 21.77 8.53
C THR A 429 4.15 22.59 9.65
N GLY A 430 4.12 22.08 10.88
CA GLY A 430 4.82 22.66 12.03
C GLY A 430 6.33 22.46 12.02
N GLY A 431 6.88 21.72 11.04
CA GLY A 431 8.31 21.41 10.96
C GLY A 431 8.85 20.56 12.11
N LEU A 432 7.95 19.92 12.88
CA LEU A 432 8.31 19.05 14.00
C LEU A 432 8.67 17.63 13.55
N LEU A 433 8.12 17.23 12.40
CA LEU A 433 8.38 15.95 11.77
C LEU A 433 8.86 16.20 10.35
N HIS A 434 10.01 15.63 9.98
CA HIS A 434 10.48 15.67 8.60
C HIS A 434 9.94 14.47 7.81
N ILE A 435 9.77 14.59 6.48
CA ILE A 435 9.28 13.50 5.63
C ILE A 435 10.13 12.22 5.75
N ASN A 436 11.45 12.39 5.93
CA ASN A 436 12.40 11.29 6.14
C ASN A 436 12.13 10.48 7.42
N GLU A 437 11.48 11.08 8.41
CA GLU A 437 11.18 10.47 9.71
C GLU A 437 9.81 9.81 9.71
N LEU A 438 8.86 10.39 8.96
CA LEU A 438 7.55 9.83 8.68
C LEU A 438 7.63 8.63 7.73
N ASP A 439 8.58 8.62 6.80
CA ASP A 439 8.87 7.50 5.93
C ASP A 439 10.36 7.09 6.00
N PRO A 440 10.74 6.26 7.00
CA PRO A 440 12.11 5.79 7.18
C PRO A 440 12.66 4.98 5.99
N ILE A 441 11.78 4.42 5.15
CA ILE A 441 12.14 3.65 3.95
C ILE A 441 12.46 4.58 2.77
N ARG A 442 12.14 5.88 2.91
CA ARG A 442 12.31 6.96 1.92
C ARG A 442 11.71 6.64 0.56
N ARG A 443 10.50 6.09 0.53
CA ARG A 443 9.78 5.76 -0.70
C ARG A 443 9.37 6.98 -1.52
N TYR A 444 9.28 8.16 -0.89
CA TYR A 444 9.20 9.45 -1.57
C TYR A 444 10.39 9.69 -2.52
N LEU A 445 11.53 9.02 -2.30
CA LEU A 445 12.66 9.01 -3.24
C LEU A 445 12.52 7.87 -4.26
N PRO A 446 13.03 8.09 -5.49
CA PRO A 446 13.28 7.01 -6.43
C PRO A 446 14.13 5.92 -5.78
N SER A 447 13.91 4.66 -6.15
CA SER A 447 14.52 3.54 -5.42
C SER A 447 16.05 3.46 -5.49
N TYR A 448 16.71 4.14 -6.43
CA TYR A 448 18.17 4.27 -6.42
C TYR A 448 18.71 5.12 -5.25
N ASN A 449 17.90 6.06 -4.73
CA ASN A 449 18.25 6.97 -3.64
C ASN A 449 17.75 6.49 -2.25
N ARG A 450 17.07 5.34 -2.19
CA ARG A 450 16.56 4.78 -0.93
C ARG A 450 17.69 4.22 -0.06
N PRO A 451 17.60 4.32 1.28
CA PRO A 451 18.61 3.78 2.18
C PRO A 451 18.78 2.29 1.95
N ARG A 452 19.98 1.90 1.54
CA ARG A 452 20.34 0.49 1.43
C ARG A 452 20.66 -0.01 2.83
N LYS A 453 19.76 -0.78 3.44
CA LYS A 453 20.20 -1.66 4.54
C LYS A 453 21.14 -2.67 3.92
N GLY A 454 22.39 -2.71 4.37
CA GLY A 454 23.47 -3.57 3.85
C GLY A 454 23.25 -5.06 4.11
N GLY A 455 22.08 -5.58 3.75
CA GLY A 455 21.73 -7.00 3.79
C GLY A 455 22.03 -7.68 2.46
N ARG A 456 22.18 -9.01 2.51
CA ARG A 456 22.43 -9.88 1.35
C ARG A 456 21.18 -10.11 0.47
N TYR A 457 20.12 -9.34 0.69
CA TYR A 457 18.79 -9.58 0.12
C TYR A 457 18.45 -8.53 -0.93
N SER A 458 17.86 -8.96 -2.03
CA SER A 458 17.64 -8.10 -3.20
C SER A 458 16.57 -7.06 -2.93
N ALA A 459 16.96 -5.79 -3.02
CA ALA A 459 16.05 -4.66 -3.03
C ALA A 459 15.65 -4.31 -4.47
N PHE A 460 14.42 -3.82 -4.64
CA PHE A 460 13.97 -3.25 -5.91
C PHE A 460 14.75 -1.96 -6.19
N GLN A 461 15.30 -1.84 -7.39
CA GLN A 461 16.03 -0.70 -7.93
C GLN A 461 15.32 -0.13 -9.16
N GLN A 462 15.22 1.18 -9.22
CA GLN A 462 14.86 1.93 -10.41
C GLN A 462 16.00 2.84 -10.80
N GLY A 463 15.97 3.18 -12.06
CA GLY A 463 17.05 3.75 -12.84
C GLY A 463 16.91 3.05 -14.18
N THR A 464 16.79 3.81 -15.25
CA THR A 464 17.20 3.30 -16.55
C THR A 464 18.66 2.91 -16.37
N ALA A 465 18.91 1.63 -16.13
CA ALA A 465 20.22 1.10 -16.43
C ALA A 465 20.28 1.20 -17.96
N THR A 466 20.71 2.37 -18.44
CA THR A 466 21.16 2.60 -19.82
C THR A 466 22.31 1.64 -20.19
N ASP A 467 22.75 0.84 -19.23
CA ASP A 467 23.78 -0.19 -19.28
C ASP A 467 23.32 -1.54 -18.68
N LEU A 468 22.00 -1.84 -18.72
CA LEU A 468 21.50 -3.16 -18.29
C LEU A 468 21.92 -4.23 -19.32
N VAL A 469 22.96 -4.97 -19.00
CA VAL A 469 23.36 -6.14 -19.77
C VAL A 469 22.69 -7.38 -19.18
N VAL A 470 21.79 -8.00 -19.97
CA VAL A 470 21.25 -9.33 -19.66
C VAL A 470 22.35 -10.35 -19.96
N GLN A 471 22.79 -11.06 -18.93
CA GLN A 471 23.80 -12.11 -19.08
C GLN A 471 23.11 -13.39 -19.50
N ILE A 472 23.66 -14.08 -20.49
CA ILE A 472 23.13 -15.36 -20.98
C ILE A 472 24.19 -16.42 -20.67
N VAL A 473 23.76 -17.49 -20.00
CA VAL A 473 24.60 -18.66 -19.73
C VAL A 473 24.04 -19.83 -20.52
N LEU A 474 24.87 -20.43 -21.35
CA LEU A 474 24.52 -21.58 -22.17
C LEU A 474 25.02 -22.86 -21.51
N ILE A 475 24.09 -23.73 -21.12
CA ILE A 475 24.39 -25.02 -20.51
C ILE A 475 23.99 -26.12 -21.48
N ALA A 476 24.93 -26.98 -21.84
CA ALA A 476 24.66 -28.19 -22.61
C ALA A 476 24.35 -29.35 -21.65
N GLU A 477 23.32 -30.16 -21.94
CA GLU A 477 22.97 -31.30 -21.08
C GLU A 477 24.06 -32.38 -21.02
N SER A 478 24.86 -32.52 -22.09
CA SER A 478 25.86 -33.58 -22.24
C SER A 478 27.16 -33.04 -22.84
N MET A 479 28.28 -33.71 -22.54
CA MET A 479 29.58 -33.42 -23.16
C MET A 479 29.55 -33.62 -24.68
N ARG A 480 28.71 -34.54 -25.16
CA ARG A 480 28.50 -34.78 -26.60
C ARG A 480 27.91 -33.56 -27.28
N LEU A 481 26.87 -32.97 -26.68
CA LEU A 481 26.24 -31.76 -27.18
C LEU A 481 27.20 -30.56 -27.08
N GLN A 482 27.95 -30.43 -25.97
CA GLN A 482 28.98 -29.41 -25.83
C GLN A 482 30.02 -29.48 -26.96
N ALA A 483 30.53 -30.67 -27.28
CA ALA A 483 31.48 -30.87 -28.37
C ALA A 483 30.87 -30.51 -29.73
N MET A 484 29.61 -30.88 -29.97
CA MET A 484 28.88 -30.50 -31.18
C MET A 484 28.74 -28.97 -31.30
N MET A 485 28.28 -28.30 -30.24
CA MET A 485 28.12 -26.83 -30.22
C MET A 485 29.46 -26.11 -30.43
N ALA A 486 30.55 -26.67 -29.91
CA ALA A 486 31.90 -26.15 -30.13
C ALA A 486 32.32 -26.20 -31.61
N THR A 487 31.85 -27.16 -32.41
CA THR A 487 32.10 -27.18 -33.87
C THR A 487 31.45 -25.99 -34.60
N TYR A 488 30.36 -25.46 -34.06
CA TYR A 488 29.71 -24.24 -34.54
C TYR A 488 30.27 -22.95 -33.92
N GLY A 489 31.34 -23.04 -33.12
CA GLY A 489 31.95 -21.90 -32.43
C GLY A 489 31.17 -21.42 -31.19
N ILE A 490 30.18 -22.17 -30.72
CA ILE A 490 29.37 -21.80 -29.55
C ILE A 490 29.97 -22.43 -28.29
N GLN A 491 30.45 -21.58 -27.38
CA GLN A 491 30.97 -22.03 -26.08
C GLN A 491 29.81 -22.34 -25.13
N THR A 492 29.80 -23.54 -24.57
CA THR A 492 28.81 -24.01 -23.58
C THR A 492 29.52 -24.74 -22.44
N GLN A 493 28.88 -24.79 -21.27
CA GLN A 493 29.36 -25.54 -20.11
C GLN A 493 28.40 -26.68 -19.79
N THR A 494 28.90 -27.75 -19.19
CA THR A 494 28.05 -28.83 -18.66
C THR A 494 27.69 -28.60 -17.19
N PRO A 495 26.60 -29.20 -16.67
CA PRO A 495 26.24 -29.12 -15.25
C PRO A 495 27.36 -29.56 -14.29
N HIS A 496 28.26 -30.44 -14.73
CA HIS A 496 29.40 -30.92 -13.92
C HIS A 496 30.56 -29.91 -13.87
N GLU A 497 30.76 -29.12 -14.92
CA GLU A 497 31.84 -28.12 -14.99
C GLU A 497 31.54 -26.85 -14.18
N VAL A 498 30.26 -26.61 -13.87
CA VAL A 498 29.82 -25.41 -13.12
C VAL A 498 29.79 -25.61 -11.61
N GLU A 499 30.20 -26.78 -11.09
CA GLU A 499 30.31 -27.01 -9.64
C GLU A 499 31.24 -25.95 -8.98
N PRO A 500 30.84 -25.33 -7.84
CA PRO A 500 29.80 -25.74 -6.90
C PRO A 500 28.39 -25.19 -7.19
N VAL A 501 28.15 -24.55 -8.34
CA VAL A 501 26.83 -24.02 -8.72
C VAL A 501 25.96 -25.16 -9.24
N GLN A 502 24.81 -25.39 -8.60
CA GLN A 502 23.86 -26.41 -9.03
C GLN A 502 22.84 -25.84 -10.02
N ILE A 503 22.49 -26.60 -11.05
CA ILE A 503 21.47 -26.22 -12.02
C ILE A 503 20.16 -26.92 -11.66
N TRP A 504 19.12 -26.14 -11.36
CA TRP A 504 17.81 -26.64 -10.95
C TRP A 504 16.73 -26.26 -11.95
N SER A 505 15.64 -27.03 -11.96
CA SER A 505 14.42 -26.67 -12.68
C SER A 505 13.62 -25.60 -11.94
N SER A 506 12.76 -24.88 -12.68
CA SER A 506 11.81 -23.95 -12.06
C SER A 506 10.87 -24.66 -11.07
N ASN A 507 10.51 -25.93 -11.33
CA ASN A 507 9.69 -26.72 -10.41
C ASN A 507 10.37 -27.05 -9.08
N GLU A 508 11.68 -27.32 -9.05
CA GLU A 508 12.41 -27.47 -7.79
C GLU A 508 12.41 -26.17 -6.98
N LEU A 509 12.53 -25.03 -7.66
CA LEU A 509 12.43 -23.72 -7.01
C LEU A 509 11.04 -23.51 -6.40
N VAL A 510 9.96 -23.90 -7.09
CA VAL A 510 8.58 -23.87 -6.56
C VAL A 510 8.45 -24.74 -5.30
N LYS A 511 9.06 -25.93 -5.28
CA LYS A 511 9.06 -26.81 -4.10
C LYS A 511 9.75 -26.17 -2.90
N VAL A 512 10.87 -25.46 -3.10
CA VAL A 512 11.54 -24.72 -2.02
C VAL A 512 10.68 -23.57 -1.52
N TYR A 513 10.12 -22.75 -2.40
CA TYR A 513 9.25 -21.64 -2.01
C TYR A 513 7.97 -22.09 -1.30
N LYS A 514 7.49 -23.32 -1.55
CA LYS A 514 6.34 -23.89 -0.82
C LYS A 514 6.56 -23.91 0.68
N TYR A 515 7.78 -24.20 1.14
CA TYR A 515 8.11 -24.24 2.57
C TYR A 515 8.15 -22.86 3.22
N LEU A 516 8.22 -21.79 2.43
CA LEU A 516 8.21 -20.43 2.94
C LEU A 516 6.82 -20.09 3.51
N GLY A 517 6.78 -19.71 4.79
CA GLY A 517 5.53 -19.39 5.49
C GLY A 517 4.72 -20.61 5.92
N VAL A 518 5.28 -21.83 5.89
CA VAL A 518 4.62 -23.00 6.49
C VAL A 518 4.59 -22.86 8.00
N ASN A 519 3.41 -23.07 8.60
CA ASN A 519 3.27 -23.11 10.04
C ASN A 519 2.25 -24.18 10.45
N ALA A 520 2.73 -25.20 11.15
CA ALA A 520 1.89 -26.30 11.64
C ALA A 520 0.87 -25.83 12.71
N LYS A 521 1.23 -24.88 13.59
CA LYS A 521 0.33 -24.41 14.66
C LYS A 521 -0.87 -23.63 14.12
N LEU A 522 -0.65 -22.86 13.05
CA LEU A 522 -1.69 -22.05 12.40
C LEU A 522 -2.33 -22.75 11.20
N ASN A 523 -1.98 -24.03 10.96
CA ASN A 523 -2.41 -24.80 9.78
C ASN A 523 -2.12 -24.11 8.44
N LEU A 524 -1.03 -23.35 8.36
CA LEU A 524 -0.63 -22.61 7.15
C LEU A 524 0.26 -23.48 6.27
N ARG A 525 -0.10 -23.61 4.99
CA ARG A 525 0.60 -24.48 4.01
C ARG A 525 1.70 -23.78 3.21
N GLY A 526 1.91 -22.48 3.46
CA GLY A 526 2.92 -21.66 2.77
C GLY A 526 2.48 -21.18 1.39
N ARG A 527 3.44 -21.06 0.45
CA ARG A 527 3.18 -20.60 -0.93
C ARG A 527 2.41 -21.68 -1.71
N PRO A 528 1.30 -21.33 -2.40
CA PRO A 528 0.67 -22.23 -3.36
C PRO A 528 1.64 -22.60 -4.49
N LEU A 529 1.43 -23.75 -5.13
CA LEU A 529 2.27 -24.25 -6.24
C LEU A 529 2.09 -23.38 -7.50
N ARG A 530 2.68 -22.18 -7.48
CA ARG A 530 2.62 -21.17 -8.54
C ARG A 530 3.97 -21.14 -9.26
N PRO A 531 3.98 -21.22 -10.60
CA PRO A 531 5.22 -21.14 -11.37
C PRO A 531 5.94 -19.82 -11.10
N VAL A 532 7.27 -19.87 -11.01
CA VAL A 532 8.12 -18.68 -10.92
C VAL A 532 8.39 -18.19 -12.34
N GLY A 533 8.19 -16.90 -12.60
CA GLY A 533 8.37 -16.32 -13.93
C GLY A 533 9.83 -16.03 -14.23
N ALA A 534 10.07 -15.46 -15.41
CA ALA A 534 11.42 -15.20 -15.89
C ALA A 534 12.18 -14.19 -15.02
N LEU A 535 11.54 -13.23 -14.36
CA LEU A 535 12.25 -12.31 -13.47
C LEU A 535 12.72 -13.05 -12.20
N GLY A 536 11.90 -13.96 -11.68
CA GLY A 536 12.26 -14.78 -10.53
C GLY A 536 13.35 -15.81 -10.83
N THR A 537 13.38 -16.40 -12.03
CA THR A 537 14.42 -17.37 -12.45
C THR A 537 15.72 -16.70 -12.93
N SER A 538 15.63 -15.55 -13.60
CA SER A 538 16.79 -14.78 -14.11
C SER A 538 17.51 -14.00 -13.03
N LYS A 539 16.86 -13.87 -11.87
CA LYS A 539 17.57 -13.55 -10.65
C LYS A 539 18.49 -14.71 -10.36
N VAL A 540 19.78 -14.52 -10.65
CA VAL A 540 20.83 -15.40 -10.14
C VAL A 540 20.47 -15.62 -8.70
N SER A 541 20.08 -16.86 -8.44
CA SER A 541 19.83 -17.33 -7.11
C SER A 541 21.22 -17.43 -6.48
N VAL A 542 21.76 -16.27 -6.10
CA VAL A 542 22.64 -16.13 -4.95
C VAL A 542 21.82 -16.41 -3.68
N TYR A 543 20.92 -17.39 -3.75
CA TYR A 543 20.40 -18.11 -2.62
C TYR A 543 21.48 -19.14 -2.35
N ARG A 544 22.23 -18.94 -1.27
CA ARG A 544 22.84 -20.07 -0.59
C ARG A 544 21.70 -20.92 -0.04
N VAL A 545 21.14 -21.80 -0.85
CA VAL A 545 20.23 -22.82 -0.33
C VAL A 545 21.12 -23.83 0.39
N CYS A 546 21.08 -23.81 1.72
CA CYS A 546 21.97 -24.61 2.57
C CYS A 546 23.48 -24.40 2.28
N GLY A 547 23.89 -23.22 1.81
CA GLY A 547 25.30 -22.90 1.51
C GLY A 547 25.72 -23.08 0.05
N MET A 548 24.88 -23.68 -0.80
CA MET A 548 25.17 -23.90 -2.23
C MET A 548 24.50 -22.84 -3.10
N THR A 549 25.19 -22.38 -4.15
CA THR A 549 24.64 -21.45 -5.14
C THR A 549 23.84 -22.24 -6.16
N VAL A 550 22.64 -21.78 -6.50
CA VAL A 550 21.75 -22.46 -7.45
C VAL A 550 21.50 -21.54 -8.65
N LEU A 551 21.47 -22.10 -9.85
CA LEU A 551 21.03 -21.45 -11.08
C LEU A 551 19.78 -22.16 -11.59
N CYS A 552 18.71 -21.43 -11.87
CA CYS A 552 17.47 -22.00 -12.38
C CYS A 552 17.27 -21.63 -13.84
N TYR A 553 16.86 -22.59 -14.68
CA TYR A 553 16.44 -22.28 -16.04
C TYR A 553 14.94 -21.91 -16.09
N PRO A 554 14.53 -21.02 -17.01
CA PRO A 554 13.12 -20.62 -17.16
C PRO A 554 12.21 -21.79 -17.55
N LEU A 555 10.90 -21.64 -17.28
CA LEU A 555 9.85 -22.65 -17.55
C LEU A 555 9.82 -23.11 -19.01
N ILE A 556 10.27 -22.28 -19.96
CA ILE A 556 10.31 -22.63 -21.37
C ILE A 556 11.21 -23.82 -21.70
N PHE A 557 12.26 -24.05 -20.90
CA PHE A 557 13.18 -25.18 -21.05
C PHE A 557 12.79 -26.38 -20.19
N GLU A 558 11.65 -26.28 -19.52
CA GLU A 558 11.05 -27.42 -18.85
C GLU A 558 10.32 -28.27 -19.89
N VAL A 559 10.58 -29.58 -19.87
CA VAL A 559 9.87 -30.55 -20.71
C VAL A 559 8.43 -30.60 -20.22
N SER A 560 7.62 -29.67 -20.69
CA SER A 560 6.18 -29.72 -20.50
C SER A 560 5.61 -30.70 -21.52
N GLU A 561 4.46 -31.31 -21.19
CA GLU A 561 3.69 -32.17 -22.10
C GLU A 561 3.16 -31.44 -23.36
N PHE A 562 3.57 -30.18 -23.58
CA PHE A 562 3.12 -29.33 -24.68
C PHE A 562 4.04 -29.46 -25.90
N TYR A 563 3.46 -29.99 -26.99
CA TYR A 563 4.13 -30.21 -28.28
C TYR A 563 4.65 -28.94 -28.97
N LEU A 564 4.15 -27.75 -28.58
CA LEU A 564 4.53 -26.47 -29.17
C LEU A 564 6.02 -26.13 -29.00
N TYR A 565 6.66 -26.60 -27.92
CA TYR A 565 8.09 -26.35 -27.66
C TYR A 565 9.04 -27.19 -28.53
N ARG A 566 8.50 -28.11 -29.35
CA ARG A 566 9.28 -28.84 -30.35
C ARG A 566 9.53 -28.01 -31.62
N ASP A 567 8.78 -26.91 -31.81
CA ASP A 567 9.04 -25.99 -32.90
C ASP A 567 10.16 -25.02 -32.49
N MET A 568 11.32 -25.18 -33.12
CA MET A 568 12.50 -24.36 -32.86
C MET A 568 12.29 -22.89 -33.22
N ALA A 569 11.44 -22.58 -34.20
CA ALA A 569 11.15 -21.19 -34.55
C ALA A 569 10.36 -20.49 -33.44
N LEU A 570 9.36 -21.17 -32.87
CA LEU A 570 8.59 -20.66 -31.73
C LEU A 570 9.47 -20.55 -30.48
N LEU A 571 10.29 -21.57 -30.19
CA LEU A 571 11.21 -21.53 -29.05
C LEU A 571 12.17 -20.35 -29.12
N ILE A 572 12.72 -20.04 -30.31
CA ILE A 572 13.60 -18.89 -30.51
C ILE A 572 12.85 -17.57 -30.27
N ASP A 573 11.61 -17.45 -30.76
CA ASP A 573 10.79 -16.24 -30.59
C ASP A 573 10.41 -16.00 -29.12
N ASP A 574 10.04 -17.08 -28.42
CA ASP A 574 9.76 -17.02 -26.99
C ASP A 574 11.01 -16.68 -26.16
N ILE A 575 12.19 -17.25 -26.48
CA ILE A 575 13.47 -16.86 -25.84
C ILE A 575 13.74 -15.37 -26.06
N LYS A 576 13.57 -14.87 -27.29
CA LYS A 576 13.76 -13.44 -27.58
C LYS A 576 12.79 -12.57 -26.77
N THR A 577 11.53 -12.99 -26.67
CA THR A 577 10.49 -12.30 -25.91
C THR A 577 10.84 -12.26 -24.42
N GLU A 578 11.31 -13.37 -23.85
CA GLU A 578 11.75 -13.45 -22.45
C GLU A 578 12.98 -12.59 -22.18
N LEU A 579 13.98 -12.59 -23.07
CA LEU A 579 15.15 -11.73 -22.94
C LEU A 579 14.78 -10.23 -23.01
N GLN A 580 13.87 -9.87 -23.93
CA GLN A 580 13.34 -8.51 -24.00
C GLN A 580 12.54 -8.14 -22.75
N PHE A 581 11.74 -9.09 -22.23
CA PHE A 581 10.95 -8.91 -21.01
C PHE A 581 11.87 -8.67 -19.80
N VAL A 582 12.87 -9.52 -19.58
CA VAL A 582 13.87 -9.35 -18.53
C VAL A 582 14.60 -8.02 -18.72
N GLY A 583 15.07 -7.71 -19.93
CA GLY A 583 15.76 -6.45 -20.22
C GLY A 583 14.92 -5.19 -19.89
N LYS A 584 13.62 -5.22 -20.19
CA LYS A 584 12.72 -4.09 -19.98
C LYS A 584 12.29 -3.93 -18.52
N TYR A 585 11.97 -5.05 -17.86
CA TYR A 585 11.32 -5.06 -16.54
C TYR A 585 12.26 -5.40 -15.37
N TRP A 586 13.53 -5.71 -15.64
CA TRP A 586 14.51 -5.92 -14.57
C TRP A 586 14.75 -4.64 -13.78
N ARG A 587 14.45 -4.73 -12.48
CA ARG A 587 14.48 -3.63 -11.52
C ARG A 587 14.99 -4.13 -10.18
N LEU A 588 15.91 -5.08 -10.17
CA LEU A 588 16.57 -5.56 -8.95
C LEU A 588 18.03 -5.14 -8.96
N SER A 589 18.63 -5.12 -7.76
CA SER A 589 20.07 -5.00 -7.64
C SER A 589 20.81 -6.15 -8.32
N GLY A 590 21.74 -5.83 -9.21
CA GLY A 590 22.56 -6.79 -9.94
C GLY A 590 22.14 -6.95 -11.40
N ARG A 591 22.96 -7.65 -12.18
CA ARG A 591 22.66 -7.98 -13.58
C ARG A 591 21.81 -9.27 -13.62
N PRO A 592 20.75 -9.33 -14.43
CA PRO A 592 20.02 -10.58 -14.62
C PRO A 592 20.88 -11.57 -15.38
N THR A 593 20.84 -12.84 -14.97
CA THR A 593 21.49 -13.94 -15.69
C THR A 593 20.46 -14.99 -16.06
N VAL A 594 20.27 -15.19 -17.36
CA VAL A 594 19.33 -16.15 -17.93
C VAL A 594 20.09 -17.41 -18.28
N CYS A 595 19.69 -18.54 -17.69
CA CYS A 595 20.23 -19.86 -17.99
C CYS A 595 19.43 -20.50 -19.12
N LEU A 596 20.07 -20.77 -20.25
CA LEU A 596 19.49 -21.53 -21.36
C LEU A 596 20.02 -22.96 -21.30
N LEU A 597 19.14 -23.92 -21.00
CA LEU A 597 19.48 -25.34 -21.01
C LEU A 597 19.22 -25.90 -22.40
N ILE A 598 20.30 -26.26 -23.09
CA ILE A 598 20.27 -26.87 -24.42
C ILE A 598 20.27 -28.38 -24.25
N ARG A 599 19.26 -29.01 -24.83
CA ARG A 599 19.04 -30.46 -24.82
C ARG A 599 19.29 -31.03 -26.22
N GLU A 600 19.64 -32.31 -26.31
CA GLU A 600 19.88 -32.96 -27.61
C GLU A 600 18.64 -32.98 -28.51
N GLU A 601 17.44 -32.93 -27.92
CA GLU A 601 16.17 -32.85 -28.65
C GLU A 601 15.94 -31.52 -29.37
N HIS A 602 16.57 -30.43 -28.93
CA HIS A 602 16.47 -29.11 -29.59
C HIS A 602 17.33 -29.02 -30.87
N MET A 603 18.17 -30.03 -31.14
CA MET A 603 19.09 -30.06 -32.28
C MET A 603 18.65 -31.06 -33.36
N ARG A 604 17.44 -31.63 -33.26
CA ARG A 604 16.90 -32.62 -34.20
C ARG A 604 16.13 -32.00 -35.35
#